data_AF-A0A348V2R8-F1
#
_entry.id   AF-A0A348V2R8-F1
#
_cell.length_a   1.000
_cell.length_b   1.000
_cell.length_c   1.000
_cell.angle_alpha   90.00
_cell.angle_beta   90.00
_cell.angle_gamma   90.00
#
_symmetry.space_group_name_H-M   'P 1'
#
loop_
_entity.id
_entity.type
_entity.pdbx_description
1 polymer ?
#
loop_
_entity_poly.entity_id
_entity_poly.type
_entity_poly.pdbx_seq_one_letter_code
_entity_poly.pdbx_strand_id
1 'polypeptide(L)'
;MKLKDFYRLAIEIGIKNDLRPREEIERLLREEKEKYDKLEAEDKENFDLDRLFNPFADSRVLVGDLEAEVSRILAGIDMDGSEVLLAYILNRDQKKKIDLVLAHHPSGRALARLSEVMALQVDLLSAFGVTPSVAEQLLEKRIGEIERRLLPVNHNRTVDVARLLNLPLACFHTPADNCVTRYLTDLFQQKAPERLKDVLNILKEIPEYRNSSRNSVPPRILSGSENSRAGKIYVDMTGGTEGSRDIYEKQAAAGISTLVGMHYSEEALEKAKKANLNVIVAGHIASDTLGLNLLLDQLEKETGQTLEVVTVSGFERIRHS
;
A
#
# COMPACT_ATOMS: atom_id res chain seq x y z
N MET A 1 -7.86 19.30 11.32
CA MET A 1 -6.67 19.63 10.51
C MET A 1 -7.10 19.74 9.06
N LYS A 2 -6.44 20.56 8.24
CA LYS A 2 -6.84 20.70 6.83
C LYS A 2 -6.51 19.45 6.02
N LEU A 3 -7.31 19.15 5.00
CA LEU A 3 -7.13 18.00 4.11
C LEU A 3 -5.73 17.97 3.46
N LYS A 4 -5.19 19.13 3.07
CA LYS A 4 -3.81 19.21 2.54
C LYS A 4 -2.75 18.78 3.55
N ASP A 5 -2.92 19.13 4.82
CA ASP A 5 -1.95 18.83 5.88
C ASP A 5 -2.04 17.34 6.24
N PHE A 6 -3.27 16.83 6.35
CA PHE A 6 -3.57 15.40 6.47
C PHE A 6 -2.91 14.59 5.35
N TYR A 7 -3.05 15.03 4.11
CA TYR A 7 -2.46 14.36 2.95
C TYR A 7 -0.93 14.41 2.96
N ARG A 8 -0.34 15.59 3.13
CA ARG A 8 1.12 15.78 3.16
C ARG A 8 1.78 14.93 4.25
N LEU A 9 1.15 14.90 5.43
CA LEU A 9 1.64 14.12 6.56
C LEU A 9 1.54 12.61 6.29
N ALA A 10 0.43 12.13 5.71
CA ALA A 10 0.31 10.71 5.34
C ALA A 10 1.40 10.27 4.35
N ILE A 11 1.74 11.12 3.37
CA ILE A 11 2.85 10.86 2.45
C ILE A 11 4.20 10.88 3.17
N GLU A 12 4.45 11.85 4.05
CA GLU A 12 5.68 11.91 4.85
C GLU A 12 5.86 10.66 5.72
N ILE A 13 4.78 10.18 6.36
CA ILE A 13 4.79 8.93 7.13
C ILE A 13 5.12 7.74 6.23
N GLY A 14 4.54 7.68 5.03
CA GLY A 14 4.86 6.66 4.03
C GLY A 14 6.33 6.66 3.60
N ILE A 15 6.93 7.85 3.44
CA ILE A 15 8.37 8.03 3.15
C ILE A 15 9.22 7.58 4.34
N LYS A 16 8.84 7.94 5.58
CA LYS A 16 9.57 7.52 6.81
C LYS A 16 9.59 6.00 6.97
N ASN A 17 8.53 5.32 6.54
CA ASN A 17 8.40 3.86 6.63
C ASN A 17 8.90 3.11 5.39
N ASP A 18 9.25 3.81 4.31
CA ASP A 18 9.82 3.19 3.11
C ASP A 18 11.13 2.45 3.47
N LEU A 19 11.35 1.28 2.87
CA LEU A 19 12.57 0.50 3.09
C LEU A 19 13.76 1.02 2.28
N ARG A 20 13.51 1.84 1.27
CA ARG A 20 14.55 2.47 0.46
C ARG A 20 15.29 3.55 1.24
N PRO A 21 16.58 3.80 0.94
CA PRO A 21 17.30 4.92 1.52
C PRO A 21 16.60 6.25 1.24
N ARG A 22 16.62 7.17 2.21
CA ARG A 22 15.96 8.48 2.07
C ARG A 22 16.56 9.28 0.91
N GLU A 23 17.86 9.16 0.70
CA GLU A 23 18.60 9.82 -0.36
C GLU A 23 18.08 9.42 -1.76
N GLU A 24 17.63 8.17 -1.90
CA GLU A 24 17.07 7.64 -3.14
C GLU A 24 15.69 8.25 -3.42
N ILE A 25 14.84 8.34 -2.39
CA ILE A 25 13.54 9.02 -2.51
C ILE A 25 13.72 10.50 -2.85
N GLU A 26 14.67 11.18 -2.20
CA GLU A 26 14.98 12.58 -2.48
C GLU A 26 15.56 12.77 -3.90
N ARG A 27 16.32 11.79 -4.41
CA ARG A 27 16.79 11.79 -5.81
C ARG A 27 15.61 11.73 -6.77
N LEU A 28 14.67 10.81 -6.57
CA LEU A 28 13.47 10.69 -7.41
C LEU A 28 12.65 11.98 -7.44
N LEU A 29 12.43 12.61 -6.28
CA LEU A 29 11.70 13.88 -6.19
C LEU A 29 12.43 15.03 -6.89
N ARG A 30 13.77 15.08 -6.82
CA ARG A 30 14.58 16.06 -7.58
C ARG A 30 14.44 15.86 -9.08
N GLU A 31 14.48 14.61 -9.55
CA GLU A 31 14.33 14.30 -10.96
C GLU A 31 12.95 14.69 -11.49
N GLU A 32 11.89 14.48 -10.71
CA GLU A 32 10.55 14.93 -11.07
C GLU A 32 10.45 16.46 -11.14
N LYS A 33 11.13 17.17 -10.23
CA LYS A 33 11.24 18.62 -10.29
C LYS A 33 12.00 19.10 -11.52
N GLU A 34 13.13 18.49 -11.85
CA GLU A 34 13.90 18.82 -13.04
C GLU A 34 13.12 18.56 -14.34
N LYS A 35 12.31 17.48 -14.38
CA LYS A 35 11.39 17.22 -15.49
C LYS A 35 10.37 18.34 -15.60
N TYR A 36 9.69 18.68 -14.51
CA TYR A 36 8.69 19.76 -14.48
C TYR A 36 9.27 21.11 -14.93
N ASP A 37 10.45 21.48 -14.44
CA ASP A 37 11.06 22.78 -14.76
C ASP A 37 11.36 22.92 -16.27
N LYS A 38 11.66 21.79 -16.94
CA LYS A 38 11.93 21.70 -18.38
C LYS A 38 10.67 21.58 -19.26
N LEU A 39 9.48 21.40 -18.68
CA LEU A 39 8.25 21.32 -19.45
C LEU A 39 7.86 22.68 -20.04
N GLU A 40 7.35 22.65 -21.27
CA GLU A 40 6.68 23.78 -21.90
C GLU A 40 5.36 24.10 -21.19
N ALA A 41 4.82 25.30 -21.40
CA ALA A 41 3.63 25.78 -20.68
C ALA A 41 2.42 24.85 -20.84
N GLU A 42 2.20 24.30 -22.05
CA GLU A 42 1.10 23.38 -22.36
C GLU A 42 1.23 22.04 -21.60
N ASP A 43 2.44 21.51 -21.48
CA ASP A 43 2.68 20.26 -20.76
C ASP A 43 2.59 20.44 -19.24
N LYS A 44 2.91 21.65 -18.73
CA LYS A 44 2.78 21.97 -17.30
C LYS A 44 1.32 21.94 -16.82
N GLU A 45 0.35 22.25 -17.67
CA GLU A 45 -1.07 22.18 -17.31
C GLU A 45 -1.52 20.74 -17.03
N ASN A 46 -0.91 19.76 -17.70
CA ASN A 46 -1.23 18.34 -17.56
C ASN A 46 -0.32 17.62 -16.53
N PHE A 47 0.65 18.33 -15.95
CA PHE A 47 1.57 17.74 -15.00
C PHE A 47 0.91 17.50 -13.64
N ASP A 48 1.12 16.31 -13.08
CA ASP A 48 0.70 16.01 -11.72
C ASP A 48 1.67 16.65 -10.71
N LEU A 49 1.31 17.84 -10.23
CA LEU A 49 2.09 18.59 -9.24
C LEU A 49 2.38 17.80 -7.94
N ASP A 50 1.60 16.77 -7.64
CA ASP A 50 1.86 15.93 -6.45
C ASP A 50 3.19 15.21 -6.55
N ARG A 51 3.67 14.90 -7.77
CA ARG A 51 4.97 14.24 -8.02
C ARG A 51 6.17 15.03 -7.49
N LEU A 52 6.00 16.33 -7.25
CA LEU A 52 7.06 17.18 -6.72
C LEU A 52 7.36 16.94 -5.23
N PHE A 53 6.45 16.26 -4.52
CA PHE A 53 6.62 15.96 -3.09
C PHE A 53 6.21 14.54 -2.70
N ASN A 54 5.45 13.86 -3.55
CA ASN A 54 4.91 12.54 -3.31
C ASN A 54 5.51 11.54 -4.32
N PRO A 55 6.39 10.64 -3.87
CA PRO A 55 6.99 9.63 -4.74
C PRO A 55 6.03 8.47 -5.06
N PHE A 56 4.85 8.42 -4.45
CA PHE A 56 3.89 7.33 -4.57
C PHE A 56 2.72 7.74 -5.47
N ALA A 57 2.76 7.37 -6.75
CA ALA A 57 1.73 7.76 -7.73
C ALA A 57 0.33 7.17 -7.47
N ASP A 58 0.25 6.09 -6.68
CA ASP A 58 -0.98 5.40 -6.32
C ASP A 58 -1.73 6.00 -5.11
N SER A 59 -1.27 7.16 -4.59
CA SER A 59 -1.80 7.73 -3.36
C SER A 59 -2.07 9.23 -3.51
N ARG A 60 -3.34 9.63 -3.51
CA ARG A 60 -3.76 10.99 -3.88
C ARG A 60 -4.98 11.44 -3.09
N VAL A 61 -5.11 12.75 -2.88
CA VAL A 61 -6.44 13.38 -2.80
C VAL A 61 -7.01 13.39 -4.22
N LEU A 62 -8.15 12.74 -4.41
CA LEU A 62 -8.75 12.53 -5.73
C LEU A 62 -9.77 13.61 -6.07
N VAL A 63 -10.50 14.09 -5.07
CA VAL A 63 -11.40 15.24 -5.15
C VAL A 63 -11.62 15.81 -3.75
N GLY A 64 -11.86 17.12 -3.65
CA GLY A 64 -12.17 17.82 -2.41
C GLY A 64 -11.48 19.18 -2.34
N ASP A 65 -11.99 20.05 -1.47
CA ASP A 65 -11.30 21.29 -1.10
C ASP A 65 -10.13 20.97 -0.16
N LEU A 66 -8.92 21.33 -0.56
CA LEU A 66 -7.70 21.11 0.22
C LEU A 66 -7.67 21.91 1.53
N GLU A 67 -8.49 22.95 1.65
CA GLU A 67 -8.65 23.73 2.88
C GLU A 67 -9.74 23.19 3.80
N ALA A 68 -10.49 22.15 3.41
CA ALA A 68 -11.51 21.54 4.25
C ALA A 68 -10.92 20.92 5.52
N GLU A 69 -11.61 21.08 6.65
CA GLU A 69 -11.23 20.46 7.91
C GLU A 69 -11.60 18.96 7.91
N VAL A 70 -10.63 18.14 8.30
CA VAL A 70 -10.78 16.69 8.47
C VAL A 70 -10.73 16.38 9.97
N SER A 71 -11.83 15.82 10.46
CA SER A 71 -11.96 15.35 11.85
C SER A 71 -12.60 13.97 11.93
N ARG A 72 -13.57 13.69 11.05
CA ARG A 72 -14.28 12.42 10.97
C ARG A 72 -14.19 11.85 9.56
N ILE A 73 -13.71 10.61 9.45
CA ILE A 73 -13.49 9.95 8.16
C ILE A 73 -14.38 8.69 8.05
N LEU A 74 -14.83 8.37 6.84
CA LEU A 74 -15.31 7.04 6.49
C LEU A 74 -14.16 6.31 5.79
N ALA A 75 -13.58 5.33 6.45
CA ALA A 75 -12.41 4.60 5.97
C ALA A 75 -12.75 3.16 5.60
N GLY A 76 -12.17 2.68 4.50
CA GLY A 76 -12.31 1.30 4.02
C GLY A 76 -11.19 0.88 3.08
N ILE A 77 -11.09 -0.42 2.80
CA ILE A 77 -10.08 -0.95 1.88
C ILE A 77 -10.48 -0.65 0.43
N ASP A 78 -11.63 -1.17 0.01
CA ASP A 78 -12.24 -0.92 -1.30
C ASP A 78 -13.35 0.12 -1.19
N MET A 79 -13.11 1.35 -1.67
CA MET A 79 -14.11 2.42 -1.60
C MET A 79 -14.52 2.83 -3.00
N ASP A 80 -15.70 2.40 -3.42
CA ASP A 80 -16.29 2.71 -4.71
C ASP A 80 -17.48 3.67 -4.58
N GLY A 81 -18.21 3.91 -5.67
CA GLY A 81 -19.39 4.77 -5.67
C GLY A 81 -20.44 4.38 -4.62
N SER A 82 -20.54 3.10 -4.24
CA SER A 82 -21.46 2.62 -3.20
C SER A 82 -21.10 3.16 -1.81
N GLU A 83 -19.81 3.12 -1.45
CA GLU A 83 -19.33 3.58 -0.15
C GLU A 83 -19.36 5.12 -0.07
N VAL A 84 -19.11 5.80 -1.19
CA VAL A 84 -19.31 7.25 -1.30
C VAL A 84 -20.79 7.61 -1.10
N LEU A 85 -21.72 6.87 -1.71
CA LEU A 85 -23.15 7.05 -1.49
C LEU A 85 -23.55 6.77 -0.03
N LEU A 86 -22.97 5.76 0.59
CA LEU A 86 -23.16 5.46 2.00
C LEU A 86 -22.73 6.64 2.88
N ALA A 87 -21.55 7.23 2.63
CA ALA A 87 -21.09 8.43 3.34
C ALA A 87 -22.10 9.58 3.23
N TYR A 88 -22.62 9.81 2.02
CA TYR A 88 -23.65 10.82 1.77
C TYR A 88 -24.94 10.56 2.56
N ILE A 89 -25.44 9.31 2.55
CA ILE A 89 -26.64 8.91 3.30
C ILE A 89 -26.42 9.08 4.81
N LEU A 90 -25.27 8.67 5.34
CA LEU A 90 -24.93 8.83 6.75
C LEU A 90 -24.87 10.31 7.16
N ASN A 91 -24.37 11.17 6.27
CA ASN A 91 -24.36 12.61 6.50
C ASN A 91 -25.76 13.22 6.46
N ARG A 92 -26.56 12.87 5.45
CA ARG A 92 -27.91 13.40 5.23
C ARG A 92 -28.90 12.94 6.30
N ASP A 93 -28.94 11.64 6.57
CA ASP A 93 -30.02 11.03 7.36
C ASP A 93 -29.65 10.84 8.83
N GLN A 94 -28.37 10.56 9.11
CA GLN A 94 -27.89 10.31 10.47
C GLN A 94 -27.04 11.45 11.03
N LYS A 95 -26.84 12.53 10.28
CA LYS A 95 -26.02 13.70 10.66
C LYS A 95 -24.63 13.28 11.13
N LYS A 96 -24.06 12.25 10.48
CA LYS A 96 -22.75 11.69 10.82
C LYS A 96 -21.59 12.61 10.43
N LYS A 97 -21.76 13.71 9.72
CA LYS A 97 -20.69 14.71 9.45
C LYS A 97 -19.33 14.08 9.09
N ILE A 98 -19.32 13.12 8.16
CA ILE A 98 -18.12 12.56 7.55
C ILE A 98 -17.52 13.66 6.67
N ASP A 99 -16.29 14.05 6.98
CA ASP A 99 -15.52 15.10 6.33
C ASP A 99 -14.72 14.57 5.14
N LEU A 100 -14.34 13.29 5.17
CA LEU A 100 -13.50 12.63 4.16
C LEU A 100 -13.88 11.16 4.01
N VAL A 101 -13.99 10.72 2.76
CA VAL A 101 -13.97 9.30 2.40
C VAL A 101 -12.51 8.90 2.13
N LEU A 102 -12.00 7.91 2.87
CA LEU A 102 -10.63 7.43 2.77
C LEU A 102 -10.60 5.97 2.28
N ALA A 103 -10.00 5.75 1.12
CA ALA A 103 -9.73 4.43 0.59
C ALA A 103 -8.29 3.99 0.90
N HIS A 104 -8.08 2.69 1.04
CA HIS A 104 -6.74 2.13 0.89
C HIS A 104 -6.40 1.97 -0.61
N HIS A 105 -7.19 1.17 -1.33
CA HIS A 105 -6.94 0.90 -2.74
C HIS A 105 -7.14 2.15 -3.61
N PRO A 106 -6.33 2.31 -4.65
CA PRO A 106 -6.35 3.49 -5.49
C PRO A 106 -7.59 3.55 -6.38
N SER A 107 -8.05 4.77 -6.66
CA SER A 107 -9.04 5.06 -7.71
C SER A 107 -8.64 6.33 -8.49
N GLY A 108 -9.36 6.69 -9.54
CA GLY A 108 -9.07 7.90 -10.30
C GLY A 108 -7.65 7.91 -10.89
N ARG A 109 -7.05 9.10 -10.87
CA ARG A 109 -5.67 9.33 -11.34
C ARG A 109 -4.62 8.52 -10.58
N ALA A 110 -4.87 8.14 -9.33
CA ALA A 110 -3.96 7.30 -8.58
C ALA A 110 -3.93 5.87 -9.15
N LEU A 111 -5.10 5.30 -9.46
CA LEU A 111 -5.20 3.97 -10.07
C LEU A 111 -4.60 3.97 -11.48
N ALA A 112 -4.85 5.02 -12.27
CA ALA A 112 -4.30 5.14 -13.62
C ALA A 112 -2.76 5.09 -13.63
N ARG A 113 -2.11 5.48 -12.53
CA ARG A 113 -0.65 5.56 -12.39
C ARG A 113 -0.08 4.50 -11.46
N LEU A 114 -0.86 3.49 -11.08
CA LEU A 114 -0.43 2.43 -10.17
C LEU A 114 0.87 1.73 -10.65
N SER A 115 1.00 1.52 -11.96
CA SER A 115 2.18 0.87 -12.55
C SER A 115 3.49 1.64 -12.30
N GLU A 116 3.44 2.97 -12.17
CA GLU A 116 4.63 3.80 -11.94
C GLU A 116 5.28 3.51 -10.58
N VAL A 117 4.47 3.18 -9.58
CA VAL A 117 4.93 2.88 -8.22
C VAL A 117 5.72 1.58 -8.16
N MET A 118 5.43 0.63 -9.04
CA MET A 118 6.09 -0.69 -9.05
C MET A 118 7.60 -0.59 -9.28
N ALA A 119 8.11 0.52 -9.82
CA ALA A 119 9.55 0.75 -9.96
C ALA A 119 10.28 0.67 -8.61
N LEU A 120 9.62 1.01 -7.50
CA LEU A 120 10.23 0.91 -6.16
C LEU A 120 10.58 -0.54 -5.78
N GLN A 121 9.94 -1.54 -6.39
CA GLN A 121 10.27 -2.94 -6.16
C GLN A 121 11.70 -3.28 -6.61
N VAL A 122 12.26 -2.56 -7.60
CA VAL A 122 13.66 -2.72 -8.02
C VAL A 122 14.58 -2.48 -6.83
N ASP A 123 14.38 -1.37 -6.12
CA ASP A 123 15.21 -0.97 -4.99
C ASP A 123 15.08 -1.95 -3.83
N LEU A 124 13.86 -2.43 -3.55
CA LEU A 124 13.60 -3.43 -2.51
C LEU A 124 14.30 -4.75 -2.82
N LEU A 125 14.13 -5.27 -4.04
CA LEU A 125 14.79 -6.51 -4.45
C LEU A 125 16.32 -6.37 -4.41
N SER A 126 16.83 -5.20 -4.81
CA SER A 126 18.26 -4.88 -4.78
C SER A 126 18.81 -4.85 -3.36
N ALA A 127 18.09 -4.23 -2.42
CA ALA A 127 18.45 -4.23 -1.00
C ALA A 127 18.50 -5.65 -0.41
N PHE A 128 17.75 -6.60 -0.99
CA PHE A 128 17.76 -8.00 -0.59
C PHE A 128 18.79 -8.87 -1.32
N GLY A 129 19.58 -8.31 -2.24
CA GLY A 129 20.69 -8.97 -2.91
C GLY A 129 20.41 -9.42 -4.35
N VAL A 130 19.24 -9.09 -4.91
CA VAL A 130 18.99 -9.28 -6.35
C VAL A 130 19.79 -8.24 -7.13
N THR A 131 20.39 -8.62 -8.26
CA THR A 131 21.13 -7.68 -9.10
C THR A 131 20.18 -6.60 -9.66
N PRO A 132 20.49 -5.29 -9.54
CA PRO A 132 19.61 -4.21 -9.99
C PRO A 132 19.15 -4.36 -11.45
N SER A 133 20.07 -4.60 -12.38
CA SER A 133 19.75 -4.76 -13.81
C SER A 133 18.80 -5.93 -14.09
N VAL A 134 18.84 -6.98 -13.27
CA VAL A 134 17.93 -8.13 -13.39
C VAL A 134 16.55 -7.76 -12.87
N ALA A 135 16.48 -7.08 -11.72
CA ALA A 135 15.22 -6.59 -11.17
C ALA A 135 14.54 -5.58 -12.12
N GLU A 136 15.30 -4.64 -12.68
CA GLU A 136 14.82 -3.64 -13.65
C GLU A 136 14.19 -4.30 -14.88
N GLN A 137 14.91 -5.20 -15.57
CA GLN A 137 14.41 -5.82 -16.79
C GLN A 137 13.16 -6.69 -16.55
N LEU A 138 13.12 -7.41 -15.43
CA LEU A 138 11.97 -8.23 -15.08
C LEU A 138 10.76 -7.38 -14.69
N LEU A 139 10.98 -6.25 -14.04
CA LEU A 139 9.91 -5.33 -13.65
C LEU A 139 9.44 -4.46 -14.81
N GLU A 140 10.30 -4.05 -15.75
CA GLU A 140 9.90 -3.28 -16.94
C GLU A 140 8.79 -3.98 -17.72
N LYS A 141 8.96 -5.28 -18.00
CA LYS A 141 7.93 -6.09 -18.65
C LYS A 141 6.63 -6.10 -17.85
N ARG A 142 6.73 -6.32 -16.54
CA ARG A 142 5.59 -6.42 -15.63
C ARG A 142 4.84 -5.08 -15.50
N ILE A 143 5.56 -3.99 -15.37
CA ILE A 143 5.05 -2.61 -15.31
C ILE A 143 4.23 -2.34 -16.57
N GLY A 144 4.76 -2.66 -17.76
CA GLY A 144 4.03 -2.50 -19.01
C GLY A 144 2.77 -3.37 -19.10
N GLU A 145 2.78 -4.59 -18.55
CA GLU A 145 1.58 -5.44 -18.48
C GLU A 145 0.48 -4.81 -17.62
N ILE A 146 0.85 -4.29 -16.44
CA ILE A 146 -0.09 -3.63 -15.53
C ILE A 146 -0.61 -2.34 -16.14
N GLU A 147 0.25 -1.51 -16.73
CA GLU A 147 -0.14 -0.29 -17.44
C GLU A 147 -1.20 -0.59 -18.50
N ARG A 148 -0.94 -1.55 -19.40
CA ARG A 148 -1.89 -1.94 -20.46
C ARG A 148 -3.20 -2.48 -19.90
N ARG A 149 -3.17 -3.18 -18.76
CA ARG A 149 -4.37 -3.69 -18.08
C ARG A 149 -5.22 -2.55 -17.51
N LEU A 150 -4.60 -1.42 -17.15
CA LEU A 150 -5.27 -0.26 -16.58
C LEU A 150 -5.85 0.67 -17.66
N LEU A 151 -5.28 0.73 -18.86
CA LEU A 151 -5.77 1.58 -19.97
C LEU A 151 -7.30 1.55 -20.22
N PRO A 152 -8.00 0.38 -20.21
CA PRO A 152 -9.44 0.34 -20.49
C PRO A 152 -10.33 0.65 -19.27
N VAL A 153 -9.76 0.87 -18.08
CA VAL A 153 -10.52 1.06 -16.84
C VAL A 153 -11.17 2.44 -16.82
N ASN A 154 -12.44 2.51 -16.39
CA ASN A 154 -13.07 3.80 -16.10
C ASN A 154 -12.56 4.36 -14.76
N HIS A 155 -11.42 5.03 -14.81
CA HIS A 155 -10.74 5.55 -13.62
C HIS A 155 -11.57 6.55 -12.81
N ASN A 156 -12.39 7.38 -13.48
CA ASN A 156 -13.10 8.48 -12.82
C ASN A 156 -14.43 8.09 -12.21
N ARG A 157 -14.91 6.85 -12.39
CA ARG A 157 -16.23 6.41 -11.93
C ARG A 157 -16.53 6.80 -10.47
N THR A 158 -15.65 6.45 -9.54
CA THR A 158 -15.83 6.75 -8.11
C THR A 158 -15.60 8.23 -7.79
N VAL A 159 -14.61 8.84 -8.45
CA VAL A 159 -14.27 10.26 -8.28
C VAL A 159 -15.41 11.18 -8.71
N ASP A 160 -16.09 10.85 -9.80
CA ASP A 160 -17.22 11.63 -10.32
C ASP A 160 -18.41 11.60 -9.37
N VAL A 161 -18.71 10.44 -8.75
CA VAL A 161 -19.74 10.33 -7.71
C VAL A 161 -19.40 11.19 -6.49
N ALA A 162 -18.15 11.11 -6.01
CA ALA A 162 -17.68 11.92 -4.88
C ALA A 162 -17.76 13.43 -5.19
N ARG A 163 -17.37 13.83 -6.41
CA ARG A 163 -17.46 15.22 -6.88
C ARG A 163 -18.90 15.72 -6.91
N LEU A 164 -19.82 14.93 -7.47
CA LEU A 164 -21.25 15.31 -7.56
C LEU A 164 -21.90 15.45 -6.20
N LEU A 165 -21.49 14.63 -5.22
CA LEU A 165 -22.01 14.66 -3.85
C LEU A 165 -21.25 15.65 -2.94
N ASN A 166 -20.25 16.36 -3.49
CA ASN A 166 -19.38 17.28 -2.75
C ASN A 166 -18.75 16.62 -1.51
N LEU A 167 -18.27 15.38 -1.66
CA LEU A 167 -17.58 14.63 -0.63
C LEU A 167 -16.09 14.54 -0.97
N PRO A 168 -15.18 15.02 -0.10
CA PRO A 168 -13.77 14.78 -0.26
C PRO A 168 -13.46 13.27 -0.31
N LEU A 169 -12.59 12.87 -1.22
CA LEU A 169 -12.14 11.49 -1.42
C LEU A 169 -10.62 11.47 -1.57
N ALA A 170 -9.95 10.63 -0.79
CA ALA A 170 -8.53 10.35 -0.90
C ALA A 170 -8.27 8.84 -0.85
N CYS A 171 -7.13 8.42 -1.41
CA CYS A 171 -6.63 7.05 -1.27
C CYS A 171 -5.17 7.05 -0.81
N PHE A 172 -4.84 6.21 0.17
CA PHE A 172 -3.47 5.99 0.66
C PHE A 172 -3.13 4.51 0.57
N HIS A 173 -2.41 4.17 -0.50
CA HIS A 173 -2.03 2.81 -0.82
C HIS A 173 -0.58 2.55 -0.35
N THR A 174 0.42 2.81 -1.19
CA THR A 174 1.84 2.57 -0.84
C THR A 174 2.29 3.18 0.50
N PRO A 175 1.84 4.38 0.95
CA PRO A 175 2.16 4.87 2.29
C PRO A 175 1.73 3.91 3.41
N ALA A 176 0.55 3.32 3.31
CA ALA A 176 0.05 2.33 4.27
C ALA A 176 0.80 0.99 4.12
N ASP A 177 1.06 0.56 2.89
CA ASP A 177 1.83 -0.66 2.60
C ASP A 177 3.25 -0.59 3.14
N ASN A 178 3.90 0.57 3.05
CA ASN A 178 5.21 0.81 3.64
C ASN A 178 5.16 0.65 5.16
N CYS A 179 4.10 1.13 5.82
CA CYS A 179 3.94 0.97 7.27
C CYS A 179 3.88 -0.50 7.68
N VAL A 180 3.05 -1.32 7.02
CA VAL A 180 2.99 -2.77 7.33
C VAL A 180 4.26 -3.50 6.93
N THR A 181 4.88 -3.14 5.80
CA THR A 181 6.14 -3.74 5.34
C THR A 181 7.25 -3.51 6.37
N ARG A 182 7.43 -2.26 6.80
CA ARG A 182 8.40 -1.89 7.85
C ARG A 182 8.11 -2.63 9.15
N TYR A 183 6.87 -2.53 9.63
CA TYR A 183 6.45 -3.14 10.89
C TYR A 183 6.74 -4.64 10.95
N LEU A 184 6.34 -5.40 9.91
CA LEU A 184 6.56 -6.84 9.87
C LEU A 184 8.03 -7.19 9.67
N THR A 185 8.76 -6.43 8.85
CA THR A 185 10.21 -6.64 8.65
C THR A 185 10.96 -6.52 9.97
N ASP A 186 10.72 -5.43 10.69
CA ASP A 186 11.36 -5.16 11.98
C ASP A 186 10.95 -6.19 13.03
N LEU A 187 9.65 -6.56 13.06
CA LEU A 187 9.13 -7.57 13.98
C LEU A 187 9.77 -8.95 13.74
N PHE A 188 9.88 -9.40 12.49
CA PHE A 188 10.52 -10.68 12.19
C PHE A 188 12.03 -10.64 12.43
N GLN A 189 12.69 -9.50 12.20
CA GLN A 189 14.11 -9.35 12.53
C GLN A 189 14.32 -9.41 14.05
N GLN A 190 13.47 -8.76 14.84
CA GLN A 190 13.55 -8.76 16.30
C GLN A 190 13.24 -10.13 16.90
N LYS A 191 12.19 -10.81 16.40
CA LYS A 191 11.75 -12.11 16.92
C LYS A 191 12.58 -13.27 16.42
N ALA A 192 13.25 -13.11 15.27
CA ALA A 192 14.10 -14.11 14.62
C ALA A 192 13.49 -15.52 14.61
N PRO A 193 12.28 -15.72 14.03
CA PRO A 193 11.61 -17.01 14.05
C PRO A 193 12.44 -18.09 13.36
N GLU A 194 12.61 -19.24 14.01
CA GLU A 194 13.41 -20.33 13.45
C GLU A 194 12.65 -21.14 12.39
N ARG A 195 11.33 -21.29 12.55
CA ARG A 195 10.48 -22.14 11.70
C ARG A 195 9.25 -21.39 11.19
N LEU A 196 8.63 -21.91 10.12
CA LEU A 196 7.43 -21.29 9.55
C LEU A 196 6.24 -21.24 10.51
N LYS A 197 6.09 -22.24 11.40
CA LYS A 197 5.06 -22.17 12.44
C LYS A 197 5.23 -20.97 13.37
N ASP A 198 6.47 -20.56 13.64
CA ASP A 198 6.77 -19.44 14.52
C ASP A 198 6.40 -18.12 13.82
N VAL A 199 6.63 -18.03 12.51
CA VAL A 199 6.13 -16.92 11.68
C VAL A 199 4.61 -16.82 11.74
N LEU A 200 3.89 -17.95 11.56
CA LEU A 200 2.43 -17.97 11.68
C LEU A 200 1.95 -17.55 13.09
N ASN A 201 2.65 -17.98 14.14
CA ASN A 201 2.31 -17.61 15.51
C ASN A 201 2.49 -16.12 15.76
N ILE A 202 3.61 -15.53 15.31
CA ILE A 202 3.86 -14.08 15.38
C ILE A 202 2.75 -13.33 14.65
N LEU A 203 2.38 -13.73 13.43
CA LEU A 203 1.29 -13.09 12.69
C LEU A 203 -0.03 -13.14 13.48
N LYS A 204 -0.40 -14.30 14.05
CA LYS A 204 -1.64 -14.47 14.84
C LYS A 204 -1.66 -13.69 16.16
N GLU A 205 -0.51 -13.24 16.66
CA GLU A 205 -0.44 -12.34 17.80
C GLU A 205 -0.94 -10.93 17.46
N ILE A 206 -0.82 -10.51 16.20
CA ILE A 206 -1.26 -9.20 15.73
C ILE A 206 -2.80 -9.19 15.59
N PRO A 207 -3.51 -8.18 16.13
CA PRO A 207 -4.97 -8.13 16.15
C PRO A 207 -5.64 -8.31 14.78
N GLU A 208 -5.12 -7.69 13.72
CA GLU A 208 -5.68 -7.72 12.37
C GLU A 208 -5.69 -9.15 11.79
N TYR A 209 -4.57 -9.86 11.87
CA TYR A 209 -4.48 -11.27 11.44
C TYR A 209 -5.23 -12.23 12.37
N ARG A 210 -5.37 -11.89 13.65
CA ARG A 210 -6.23 -12.64 14.58
C ARG A 210 -7.71 -12.50 14.21
N ASN A 211 -8.15 -11.29 13.87
CA ASN A 211 -9.51 -11.02 13.42
C ASN A 211 -9.78 -11.68 12.07
N SER A 212 -8.82 -11.66 11.13
CA SER A 212 -8.93 -12.39 9.87
C SER A 212 -9.09 -13.89 10.09
N SER A 213 -8.38 -14.46 11.07
CA SER A 213 -8.51 -15.87 11.46
C SER A 213 -9.93 -16.20 11.98
N ARG A 214 -10.53 -15.31 12.77
CA ARG A 214 -11.93 -15.46 13.24
C ARG A 214 -12.93 -15.39 12.09
N ASN A 215 -12.61 -14.62 11.05
CA ASN A 215 -13.37 -14.53 9.81
C ASN A 215 -13.03 -15.63 8.79
N SER A 216 -12.40 -16.73 9.24
CA SER A 216 -12.04 -17.90 8.42
C SER A 216 -10.99 -17.64 7.33
N VAL A 217 -10.27 -16.51 7.39
CA VAL A 217 -9.15 -16.16 6.49
C VAL A 217 -7.85 -16.00 7.30
N PRO A 218 -7.37 -17.05 7.98
CA PRO A 218 -6.13 -16.97 8.76
C PRO A 218 -4.90 -16.89 7.83
N PRO A 219 -3.75 -16.40 8.34
CA PRO A 219 -2.46 -16.62 7.69
C PRO A 219 -2.19 -18.10 7.41
N ARG A 220 -1.65 -18.43 6.22
CA ARG A 220 -1.41 -19.82 5.78
C ARG A 220 -0.04 -19.99 5.12
N ILE A 221 0.55 -21.15 5.34
CA ILE A 221 1.71 -21.63 4.56
C ILE A 221 1.16 -22.25 3.27
N LEU A 222 1.57 -21.72 2.12
CA LEU A 222 1.21 -22.24 0.80
C LEU A 222 2.36 -23.03 0.14
N SER A 223 3.59 -22.85 0.63
CA SER A 223 4.78 -23.62 0.26
C SER A 223 5.67 -23.82 1.48
N GLY A 224 6.15 -25.04 1.68
CA GLY A 224 6.85 -25.46 2.90
C GLY A 224 5.94 -26.17 3.90
N SER A 225 6.46 -26.41 5.10
CA SER A 225 5.73 -27.03 6.21
C SER A 225 5.97 -26.26 7.50
N GLU A 226 5.12 -26.45 8.51
CA GLU A 226 5.30 -25.84 9.84
C GLU A 226 6.70 -26.04 10.44
N ASN A 227 7.36 -27.16 10.11
CA ASN A 227 8.69 -27.50 10.59
C ASN A 227 9.85 -27.02 9.69
N SER A 228 9.55 -26.47 8.51
CA SER A 228 10.56 -25.88 7.63
C SER A 228 11.24 -24.71 8.33
N ARG A 229 12.56 -24.56 8.13
CA ARG A 229 13.32 -23.40 8.62
C ARG A 229 12.84 -22.14 7.90
N ALA A 230 12.67 -21.05 8.65
CA ALA A 230 12.23 -19.77 8.09
C ALA A 230 13.33 -19.10 7.26
N GLY A 231 14.59 -19.18 7.70
CA GLY A 231 15.72 -18.57 7.00
C GLY A 231 15.56 -17.06 6.83
N LYS A 232 16.10 -16.49 5.74
CA LYS A 232 15.91 -15.07 5.43
C LYS A 232 14.48 -14.83 4.94
N ILE A 233 13.73 -14.01 5.67
CA ILE A 233 12.35 -13.63 5.33
C ILE A 233 12.36 -12.36 4.49
N TYR A 234 11.60 -12.37 3.38
CA TYR A 234 11.26 -11.19 2.60
C TYR A 234 9.77 -10.89 2.80
N VAL A 235 9.47 -9.67 3.25
CA VAL A 235 8.11 -9.18 3.45
C VAL A 235 7.65 -8.48 2.18
N ASP A 236 6.75 -9.14 1.44
CA ASP A 236 6.25 -8.74 0.12
C ASP A 236 4.86 -8.09 0.27
N MET A 237 4.84 -6.86 0.79
CA MET A 237 3.61 -6.15 1.16
C MET A 237 3.51 -4.74 0.55
N THR A 238 4.51 -4.28 -0.21
CA THR A 238 4.53 -2.95 -0.84
C THR A 238 5.09 -3.00 -2.26
N GLY A 239 4.93 -1.92 -3.01
CA GLY A 239 5.32 -1.82 -4.41
C GLY A 239 4.13 -1.76 -5.37
N GLY A 240 2.95 -1.36 -4.90
CA GLY A 240 1.76 -1.13 -5.72
C GLY A 240 0.96 -2.39 -6.07
N THR A 241 1.59 -3.44 -6.61
CA THR A 241 0.89 -4.72 -6.87
C THR A 241 1.88 -5.87 -7.05
N GLU A 242 1.39 -7.09 -7.29
CA GLU A 242 2.22 -8.28 -7.53
C GLU A 242 3.27 -8.03 -8.62
N GLY A 243 4.54 -8.18 -8.23
CA GLY A 243 5.72 -7.99 -9.06
C GLY A 243 5.90 -9.02 -10.17
N SER A 244 7.13 -9.10 -10.71
CA SER A 244 7.43 -10.03 -11.79
C SER A 244 7.42 -11.48 -11.29
N ARG A 245 6.65 -12.34 -11.97
CA ARG A 245 6.55 -13.77 -11.61
C ARG A 245 7.87 -14.52 -11.83
N ASP A 246 8.79 -13.96 -12.62
CA ASP A 246 10.08 -14.56 -12.94
C ASP A 246 11.19 -14.18 -11.93
N ILE A 247 10.85 -13.45 -10.86
CA ILE A 247 11.82 -12.96 -9.87
C ILE A 247 12.26 -14.03 -8.85
N TYR A 248 11.44 -15.05 -8.62
CA TYR A 248 11.57 -15.95 -7.46
C TYR A 248 12.87 -16.76 -7.44
N GLU A 249 13.35 -17.23 -8.58
CA GLU A 249 14.67 -17.91 -8.65
C GLU A 249 15.81 -16.97 -8.26
N LYS A 250 15.70 -15.68 -8.61
CA LYS A 250 16.70 -14.66 -8.28
C LYS A 250 16.65 -14.32 -6.79
N GLN A 251 15.46 -14.24 -6.21
CA GLN A 251 15.29 -14.08 -4.76
C GLN A 251 15.90 -15.25 -3.99
N ALA A 252 15.62 -16.49 -4.42
CA ALA A 252 16.22 -17.69 -3.82
C ALA A 252 17.76 -17.66 -3.92
N ALA A 253 18.30 -17.30 -5.09
CA ALA A 253 19.75 -17.16 -5.29
C ALA A 253 20.37 -16.02 -4.44
N ALA A 254 19.60 -14.97 -4.14
CA ALA A 254 19.98 -13.89 -3.22
C ALA A 254 19.89 -14.29 -1.72
N GLY A 255 19.57 -15.55 -1.44
CA GLY A 255 19.53 -16.12 -0.10
C GLY A 255 18.19 -15.94 0.62
N ILE A 256 17.14 -15.45 -0.04
CA ILE A 256 15.78 -15.44 0.52
C ILE A 256 15.31 -16.89 0.64
N SER A 257 14.76 -17.23 1.81
CA SER A 257 14.23 -18.57 2.09
C SER A 257 12.71 -18.58 2.20
N THR A 258 12.11 -17.48 2.68
CA THR A 258 10.68 -17.39 2.93
C THR A 258 10.14 -16.06 2.43
N LEU A 259 9.05 -16.14 1.65
CA LEU A 259 8.24 -15.00 1.28
C LEU A 259 7.04 -14.90 2.23
N VAL A 260 6.79 -13.71 2.77
CA VAL A 260 5.58 -13.40 3.54
C VAL A 260 4.87 -12.28 2.81
N GLY A 261 3.74 -12.58 2.16
CA GLY A 261 3.01 -11.60 1.36
C GLY A 261 1.50 -11.58 1.65
N MET A 262 0.82 -10.58 1.07
CA MET A 262 -0.62 -10.36 1.22
C MET A 262 -1.44 -11.40 0.46
N HIS A 263 -1.01 -11.71 -0.77
CA HIS A 263 -1.59 -12.65 -1.70
C HIS A 263 -0.55 -13.06 -2.76
N TYR A 264 -0.79 -14.16 -3.47
CA TYR A 264 -0.05 -14.54 -4.67
C TYR A 264 -1.03 -15.14 -5.68
N SER A 265 -0.87 -14.78 -6.95
CA SER A 265 -1.55 -15.47 -8.05
C SER A 265 -1.08 -16.93 -8.15
N GLU A 266 -1.89 -17.78 -8.77
CA GLU A 266 -1.53 -19.20 -8.91
C GLU A 266 -0.19 -19.37 -9.64
N GLU A 267 0.04 -18.61 -10.73
CA GLU A 267 1.30 -18.66 -11.47
C GLU A 267 2.48 -18.18 -10.62
N ALA A 268 2.30 -17.12 -9.82
CA ALA A 268 3.33 -16.63 -8.90
C ALA A 268 3.69 -17.70 -7.86
N LEU A 269 2.68 -18.32 -7.26
CA LEU A 269 2.86 -19.40 -6.28
C LEU A 269 3.58 -20.61 -6.90
N GLU A 270 3.21 -21.01 -8.11
CA GLU A 270 3.88 -22.09 -8.84
C GLU A 270 5.37 -21.80 -9.07
N LYS A 271 5.72 -20.57 -9.49
CA LYS A 271 7.11 -20.19 -9.71
C LYS A 271 7.91 -20.06 -8.42
N ALA A 272 7.30 -19.54 -7.35
CA ALA A 272 7.93 -19.53 -6.02
C ALA A 272 8.21 -20.94 -5.50
N LYS A 273 7.27 -21.87 -5.67
CA LYS A 273 7.47 -23.30 -5.35
C LYS A 273 8.59 -23.94 -6.16
N LYS A 274 8.64 -23.68 -7.48
CA LYS A 274 9.73 -24.17 -8.36
C LYS A 274 11.09 -23.64 -7.94
N ALA A 275 11.15 -22.42 -7.41
CA ALA A 275 12.35 -21.82 -6.83
C ALA A 275 12.70 -22.36 -5.42
N ASN A 276 11.96 -23.33 -4.89
CA ASN A 276 12.11 -23.90 -3.54
C ASN A 276 11.97 -22.87 -2.40
N LEU A 277 11.21 -21.80 -2.62
CA LEU A 277 10.89 -20.83 -1.58
C LEU A 277 9.75 -21.34 -0.70
N ASN A 278 9.83 -21.06 0.59
CA ASN A 278 8.67 -21.11 1.46
C ASN A 278 7.79 -19.90 1.17
N VAL A 279 6.47 -20.08 1.26
CA VAL A 279 5.50 -19.00 0.99
C VAL A 279 4.46 -18.99 2.09
N ILE A 280 4.34 -17.86 2.76
CA ILE A 280 3.27 -17.56 3.71
C ILE A 280 2.42 -16.43 3.11
N VAL A 281 1.11 -16.68 3.06
CA VAL A 281 0.11 -15.65 2.78
C VAL A 281 -0.48 -15.20 4.10
N ALA A 282 -0.20 -13.96 4.49
CA ALA A 282 -0.69 -13.37 5.74
C ALA A 282 -2.18 -13.01 5.68
N GLY A 283 -2.68 -12.73 4.47
CA GLY A 283 -4.05 -12.30 4.20
C GLY A 283 -4.09 -10.85 3.76
N HIS A 284 -4.77 -10.59 2.64
CA HIS A 284 -4.80 -9.29 1.97
C HIS A 284 -5.42 -8.19 2.84
N ILE A 285 -6.74 -8.26 3.07
CA ILE A 285 -7.47 -7.26 3.87
C ILE A 285 -6.86 -7.03 5.27
N ALA A 286 -6.33 -8.08 5.90
CA ALA A 286 -5.71 -7.97 7.21
C ALA A 286 -4.40 -7.17 7.18
N SER A 287 -3.61 -7.33 6.12
CA SER A 287 -2.35 -6.60 5.94
C SER A 287 -2.62 -5.13 5.58
N ASP A 288 -3.57 -4.87 4.69
CA ASP A 288 -3.98 -3.50 4.33
C ASP A 288 -4.55 -2.77 5.55
N THR A 289 -5.38 -3.47 6.34
CA THR A 289 -5.94 -2.92 7.58
C THR A 289 -4.85 -2.57 8.58
N LEU A 290 -3.85 -3.44 8.75
CA LEU A 290 -2.71 -3.18 9.63
C LEU A 290 -1.91 -1.97 9.14
N GLY A 291 -1.59 -1.91 7.84
CA GLY A 291 -0.87 -0.79 7.24
C GLY A 291 -1.60 0.54 7.43
N LEU A 292 -2.91 0.56 7.15
CA LEU A 292 -3.74 1.75 7.30
C LEU A 292 -3.91 2.15 8.78
N ASN A 293 -4.04 1.18 9.70
CA ASN A 293 -4.07 1.46 11.13
C ASN A 293 -2.78 2.12 11.61
N LEU A 294 -1.62 1.58 11.24
CA LEU A 294 -0.31 2.13 11.61
C LEU A 294 -0.11 3.54 11.05
N LEU A 295 -0.51 3.77 9.79
CA LEU A 295 -0.48 5.09 9.17
C LEU A 295 -1.34 6.11 9.94
N LEU A 296 -2.57 5.73 10.29
CA LEU A 296 -3.49 6.59 11.03
C LEU A 296 -3.03 6.81 12.48
N ASP A 297 -2.46 5.81 13.15
CA ASP A 297 -1.87 5.94 14.49
C ASP A 297 -0.75 6.97 14.49
N GLN A 298 0.17 6.88 13.53
CA GLN A 298 1.27 7.83 13.41
C GLN A 298 0.77 9.24 13.07
N LEU A 299 -0.26 9.37 12.25
CA LEU A 299 -0.88 10.66 11.95
C LEU A 299 -1.56 11.28 13.18
N GLU A 300 -2.34 10.51 13.94
CA GLU A 300 -2.95 10.96 15.20
C GLU A 300 -1.85 11.41 16.19
N LYS A 301 -0.73 10.68 16.25
CA LYS A 301 0.42 10.99 17.10
C LYS A 301 1.16 12.26 16.69
N GLU A 302 1.47 12.44 15.40
CA GLU A 302 2.22 13.60 14.91
C GLU A 302 1.41 14.89 14.99
N THR A 303 0.08 14.79 14.90
CA THR A 303 -0.82 15.97 14.97
C THR A 303 -1.39 16.25 16.36
N GLY A 304 -1.41 15.26 17.25
CA GLY A 304 -2.11 15.33 18.53
C GLY A 304 -3.64 15.36 18.40
N GLN A 305 -4.18 15.17 17.20
CA GLN A 305 -5.61 15.15 16.92
C GLN A 305 -6.07 13.70 16.75
N THR A 306 -7.00 13.24 17.59
CA THR A 306 -7.69 11.97 17.37
C THR A 306 -8.71 12.10 16.24
N LEU A 307 -8.70 11.15 15.31
CA LEU A 307 -9.66 11.04 14.22
C LEU A 307 -10.84 10.17 14.67
N GLU A 308 -12.04 10.63 14.35
CA GLU A 308 -13.21 9.75 14.43
C GLU A 308 -13.32 8.94 13.15
N VAL A 309 -13.18 7.62 13.27
CA VAL A 309 -13.12 6.73 12.12
C VAL A 309 -14.39 5.89 12.08
N VAL A 310 -15.21 6.14 11.07
CA VAL A 310 -16.31 5.24 10.70
C VAL A 310 -15.73 4.21 9.73
N THR A 311 -15.86 2.92 10.05
CA THR A 311 -15.21 1.85 9.31
C THR A 311 -16.19 1.13 8.39
N VAL A 312 -15.75 0.79 7.17
CA VAL A 312 -16.51 0.01 6.19
C VAL A 312 -15.56 -0.75 5.28
N SER A 313 -16.10 -1.61 4.41
CA SER A 313 -15.36 -2.25 3.31
C SER A 313 -14.06 -2.94 3.74
N GLY A 314 -14.18 -3.89 4.67
CA GLY A 314 -13.07 -4.72 5.14
C GLY A 314 -12.15 -4.06 6.18
N PHE A 315 -12.18 -2.73 6.34
CA PHE A 315 -11.35 -2.05 7.32
C PHE A 315 -11.96 -2.10 8.72
N GLU A 316 -11.11 -2.31 9.73
CA GLU A 316 -11.44 -2.19 11.15
C GLU A 316 -10.38 -1.33 11.83
N ARG A 317 -10.81 -0.28 12.54
CA ARG A 317 -9.89 0.63 13.23
C ARG A 317 -9.38 -0.02 14.51
N ILE A 318 -8.11 -0.39 14.53
CA ILE A 318 -7.38 -0.91 15.69
C ILE A 318 -6.21 0.03 15.96
N ARG A 319 -6.05 0.47 17.21
CA ARG A 319 -4.96 1.39 17.60
C ARG A 319 -3.79 0.60 18.17
N HIS A 320 -2.60 0.81 17.61
CA HIS A 320 -1.34 0.31 18.09
C HIS A 320 -0.66 1.46 18.86
N SER A 321 -0.68 1.36 20.19
CA SER A 321 -0.15 2.39 21.13
C SER A 321 1.35 2.60 21.04
#